data_AF-A0A7C9QTX1-F1
#
_entry.id   AF-A0A7C9QTX1-F1
#
_cell.length_a   1.000
_cell.length_b   1.000
_cell.length_c   1.000
_cell.angle_alpha   90.00
_cell.angle_beta   90.00
_cell.angle_gamma   90.00
#
_symmetry.space_group_name_H-M   'P 1'
#
loop_
_entity.id
_entity.type
_entity.pdbx_description
1 polymer ?
#
loop_
_entity_poly.entity_id
_entity_poly.type
_entity_poly.pdbx_seq_one_letter_code
_entity_poly.pdbx_strand_id
1 'polypeptide(L)'
;MMLTPVDHETLRPLLPQFRGALSDYPLALKVFDRVTAVIPDGDLMTLSTDERHRADGVELCRQFGFGILDVDPKSHFTWDGQNVATRMEPSVLIHEVGHYQLAAPERRAVLDFGLGCGPESGKREEADAVQTLFCPERDVEEALCSLLGILWEAELGHPAILAFLEQNWMEGGANLQNVGHFKKIVRWLRDMELIDDGGRPTRNLRSEGDDTFFARWFADNS
;
A
#
# COMPACT_ATOMS: atom_id res chain seq x y z
N MET A 1 -11.96 -3.34 -0.95
CA MET A 1 -12.35 -4.43 -0.02
C MET A 1 -12.80 -3.78 1.28
N MET A 2 -14.09 -3.84 1.66
CA MET A 2 -14.54 -3.31 2.95
C MET A 2 -14.48 -4.43 4.00
N LEU A 3 -13.54 -4.31 4.93
CA LEU A 3 -13.45 -5.19 6.10
C LEU A 3 -14.02 -4.49 7.32
N THR A 4 -14.53 -5.31 8.25
CA THR A 4 -15.23 -4.89 9.46
C THR A 4 -14.42 -3.82 10.19
N PRO A 5 -14.98 -2.61 10.43
CA PRO A 5 -14.26 -1.55 11.12
C PRO A 5 -13.78 -2.08 12.47
N VAL A 6 -12.47 -2.12 12.69
CA VAL A 6 -11.94 -2.25 14.04
C VAL A 6 -12.36 -0.99 14.75
N ASP A 7 -13.32 -1.08 15.67
CA ASP A 7 -13.72 0.08 16.45
C ASP A 7 -12.55 0.62 17.27
N HIS A 8 -12.59 1.91 17.58
CA HIS A 8 -11.49 2.59 18.27
C HIS A 8 -11.24 1.99 19.66
N GLU A 9 -12.24 1.35 20.26
CA GLU A 9 -12.14 0.69 21.57
C GLU A 9 -11.29 -0.58 21.51
N THR A 10 -11.36 -1.32 20.40
CA THR A 10 -10.53 -2.50 20.11
C THR A 10 -9.12 -2.10 19.68
N LEU A 11 -8.96 -0.99 18.96
CA LEU A 11 -7.67 -0.51 18.48
C LEU A 11 -6.74 -0.08 19.62
N ARG A 12 -7.23 0.77 20.54
CA ARG A 12 -6.42 1.38 21.62
C ARG A 12 -5.62 0.36 22.46
N PRO A 13 -6.17 -0.77 22.92
CA PRO A 13 -5.40 -1.76 23.68
C PRO A 13 -4.44 -2.59 22.82
N LEU A 14 -4.68 -2.71 21.50
CA LEU A 14 -3.81 -3.48 20.60
C LEU A 14 -2.54 -2.71 20.21
N LEU A 15 -2.60 -1.38 20.11
CA LEU A 15 -1.45 -0.58 19.68
C LEU A 15 -0.19 -0.79 20.56
N PRO A 16 -0.26 -0.71 21.92
CA PRO A 16 0.91 -0.94 22.75
C PRO A 16 1.44 -2.38 22.67
N GLN A 17 0.55 -3.36 22.47
CA GLN A 17 0.94 -4.76 22.37
C GLN A 17 1.70 -5.03 21.07
N PHE A 18 1.16 -4.57 19.95
CA PHE A 18 1.80 -4.73 18.64
C PHE A 18 3.14 -3.98 18.61
N ARG A 19 3.15 -2.73 19.09
CA ARG A 19 4.38 -1.95 19.25
C ARG A 19 5.41 -2.68 20.11
N GLY A 20 5.02 -3.25 21.26
CA GLY A 20 5.90 -4.01 22.13
C GLY A 20 6.53 -5.23 21.45
N ALA A 21 5.76 -5.92 20.60
CA ALA A 21 6.23 -7.08 19.84
C ALA A 21 7.24 -6.73 18.73
N LEU A 22 7.36 -5.45 18.36
CA LEU A 22 8.36 -4.93 17.41
C LEU A 22 9.66 -4.48 18.09
N SER A 23 9.79 -4.58 19.42
CA SER A 23 10.88 -3.99 20.21
C SER A 23 12.30 -4.43 19.82
N ASP A 24 12.44 -5.62 19.25
CA ASP A 24 13.67 -6.21 18.72
C ASP A 24 14.01 -5.75 17.29
N TYR A 25 13.13 -5.01 16.62
CA TYR A 25 13.31 -4.55 15.24
C TYR A 25 13.09 -3.04 15.11
N PRO A 26 14.13 -2.20 15.36
CA PRO A 26 13.99 -0.75 15.47
C PRO A 26 13.38 -0.03 14.27
N LEU A 27 13.63 -0.51 13.04
CA LEU A 27 13.05 0.10 11.84
C LEU A 27 11.53 -0.14 11.75
N ALA A 28 11.07 -1.34 12.11
CA ALA A 28 9.65 -1.67 12.12
C ALA A 28 8.91 -0.90 13.20
N LEU A 29 9.54 -0.65 14.36
CA LEU A 29 9.03 0.30 15.35
C LEU A 29 8.83 1.70 14.77
N LYS A 30 9.82 2.25 14.05
CA LYS A 30 9.70 3.58 13.43
C LYS A 30 8.57 3.63 12.40
N VAL A 31 8.46 2.60 11.55
CA VAL A 31 7.37 2.47 10.58
C VAL A 31 6.03 2.46 11.30
N PHE A 32 5.86 1.59 12.31
CA PHE A 32 4.63 1.49 13.07
C PHE A 32 4.27 2.80 13.81
N ASP A 33 5.24 3.45 14.44
CA ASP A 33 5.06 4.73 15.13
C ASP A 33 4.63 5.84 14.14
N ARG A 34 5.11 5.80 12.88
CA ARG A 34 4.66 6.74 11.82
C ARG A 34 3.23 6.48 11.39
N VAL A 35 2.88 5.23 11.12
CA VAL A 35 1.51 4.85 10.71
C VAL A 35 0.49 5.22 11.78
N THR A 36 0.87 5.07 13.05
CA THR A 36 0.00 5.33 14.21
C THR A 36 0.11 6.75 14.77
N ALA A 37 0.87 7.64 14.13
CA ALA A 37 1.12 8.99 14.65
C ALA A 37 -0.15 9.87 14.69
N VAL A 38 -1.05 9.67 13.72
CA VAL A 38 -2.32 10.40 13.61
C VAL A 38 -3.46 9.40 13.76
N ILE A 39 -4.04 9.36 14.96
CA ILE A 39 -5.25 8.58 15.23
C ILE A 39 -6.41 9.59 15.28
N PRO A 40 -7.31 9.60 14.30
CA PRO A 40 -8.39 10.57 14.28
C PRO A 40 -9.37 10.30 15.44
N ASP A 41 -9.93 11.37 16.00
CA ASP A 41 -11.12 11.27 16.85
C ASP A 41 -12.33 11.67 15.98
N GLY A 42 -12.96 10.70 15.29
CA GLY A 42 -14.04 11.02 14.35
C GLY A 42 -14.62 9.82 13.59
N ASP A 43 -15.59 10.10 12.73
CA ASP A 43 -16.20 9.13 11.81
C ASP A 43 -15.24 8.79 10.66
N LEU A 44 -14.89 7.51 10.56
CA LEU A 44 -13.96 6.96 9.57
C LEU A 44 -14.41 7.24 8.14
N MET A 45 -15.73 7.20 7.89
CA MET A 45 -16.29 7.42 6.55
C MET A 45 -16.01 8.83 6.05
N THR A 46 -16.08 9.84 6.91
CA THR A 46 -15.82 11.24 6.53
C THR A 46 -14.35 11.46 6.11
N LEU A 47 -13.42 10.72 6.71
CA LEU A 47 -11.99 10.83 6.41
C LEU A 47 -11.59 10.07 5.14
N SER A 48 -12.26 8.95 4.85
CA SER A 48 -12.07 8.16 3.62
C SER A 48 -12.43 8.92 2.34
N THR A 49 -13.21 10.00 2.44
CA THR A 49 -13.64 10.82 1.29
C THR A 49 -13.24 12.29 1.41
N ASP A 50 -12.23 12.64 2.23
CA ASP A 50 -11.78 14.04 2.36
C ASP A 50 -11.18 14.53 1.03
N GLU A 51 -11.81 15.55 0.45
CA GLU A 51 -11.42 16.14 -0.82
C GLU A 51 -10.01 16.73 -0.81
N ARG A 52 -9.52 17.19 0.36
CA ARG A 52 -8.13 17.67 0.50
C ARG A 52 -7.16 16.50 0.40
N HIS A 53 -7.44 15.39 1.07
CA HIS A 53 -6.61 14.19 0.96
C HIS A 53 -6.60 13.66 -0.47
N ARG A 54 -7.74 13.72 -1.17
CA ARG A 54 -7.82 13.36 -2.58
C ARG A 54 -6.92 14.27 -3.43
N ALA A 55 -6.99 15.58 -3.22
CA ALA A 55 -6.13 16.53 -3.93
C ALA A 55 -4.64 16.28 -3.68
N ASP A 56 -4.24 15.98 -2.44
CA ASP A 56 -2.87 15.61 -2.09
C ASP A 56 -2.43 14.31 -2.80
N GLY A 57 -3.29 13.28 -2.82
CA GLY A 57 -3.03 12.02 -3.52
C GLY A 57 -2.88 12.20 -5.04
N VAL A 58 -3.71 13.04 -5.66
CA VAL A 58 -3.57 13.41 -7.08
C VAL A 58 -2.25 14.14 -7.32
N GLU A 59 -1.85 15.04 -6.43
CA GLU A 59 -0.58 15.75 -6.56
C GLU A 59 0.61 14.80 -6.39
N LEU A 60 0.55 13.85 -5.46
CA LEU A 60 1.55 12.79 -5.33
C LEU A 60 1.68 11.99 -6.64
N CYS A 61 0.56 11.56 -7.23
CA CYS A 61 0.55 10.88 -8.53
C CYS A 61 1.25 11.69 -9.63
N ARG A 62 0.98 13.01 -9.71
CA ARG A 62 1.66 13.89 -10.67
C ARG A 62 3.16 13.95 -10.46
N GLN A 63 3.61 13.96 -9.21
CA GLN A 63 5.04 13.99 -8.90
C GLN A 63 5.77 12.68 -9.27
N PHE A 64 5.04 11.57 -9.41
CA PHE A 64 5.53 10.31 -9.98
C PHE A 64 5.38 10.24 -11.50
N GLY A 65 4.84 11.28 -12.14
CA GLY A 65 4.73 11.41 -13.58
C GLY A 65 3.43 10.86 -14.17
N PHE A 66 2.43 10.56 -13.34
CA PHE A 66 1.17 9.98 -13.83
C PHE A 66 0.38 11.03 -14.60
N GLY A 67 -0.19 10.63 -15.72
CA GLY A 67 -1.33 11.36 -16.28
C GLY A 67 -2.55 11.23 -15.37
N ILE A 68 -3.44 12.22 -15.40
CA ILE A 68 -4.59 12.27 -14.49
C ILE A 68 -5.88 12.20 -15.31
N LEU A 69 -6.70 11.19 -15.05
CA LEU A 69 -8.01 11.02 -15.67
C LEU A 69 -9.13 11.23 -14.64
N ASP A 70 -9.93 12.29 -14.83
CA ASP A 70 -11.11 12.54 -14.01
C ASP A 70 -12.30 11.67 -14.44
N VAL A 71 -12.16 10.36 -14.21
CA VAL A 71 -13.16 9.34 -14.53
C VAL A 71 -13.38 8.40 -13.35
N ASP A 72 -14.53 7.73 -13.34
CA ASP A 72 -14.82 6.64 -12.42
C ASP A 72 -14.03 5.38 -12.88
N PRO A 73 -13.19 4.77 -12.01
CA PRO A 73 -12.45 3.56 -12.37
C PRO A 73 -13.37 2.39 -12.77
N LYS A 74 -14.64 2.35 -12.33
CA LYS A 74 -15.62 1.34 -12.77
C LYS A 74 -16.06 1.50 -14.23
N SER A 75 -15.77 2.65 -14.83
CA SER A 75 -15.90 2.88 -16.27
C SER A 75 -14.56 2.72 -17.01
N HIS A 76 -13.48 2.44 -16.28
CA HIS A 76 -12.10 2.43 -16.76
C HIS A 76 -11.24 1.38 -16.01
N PHE A 77 -10.00 1.75 -15.69
CA PHE A 77 -9.02 1.07 -14.85
C PHE A 77 -8.61 2.02 -13.72
N THR A 78 -8.01 1.52 -12.63
CA THR A 78 -7.31 2.42 -11.70
C THR A 78 -6.05 2.97 -12.36
N TRP A 79 -5.33 2.11 -13.09
CA TRP A 79 -4.13 2.46 -13.86
C TRP A 79 -4.19 1.90 -15.29
N ASP A 80 -4.04 2.78 -16.30
CA ASP A 80 -4.09 2.39 -17.72
C ASP A 80 -2.71 2.17 -18.38
N GLY A 81 -1.63 2.20 -17.60
CA GLY A 81 -0.25 2.18 -18.10
C GLY A 81 0.41 3.55 -18.21
N GLN A 82 -0.35 4.63 -18.11
CA GLN A 82 0.17 6.00 -18.17
C GLN A 82 -0.58 6.97 -17.24
N ASN A 83 -1.87 6.76 -17.07
CA ASN A 83 -2.77 7.63 -16.34
C ASN A 83 -3.46 6.87 -15.19
N VAL A 84 -3.74 7.61 -14.12
CA VAL A 84 -4.53 7.14 -12.99
C VAL A 84 -5.93 7.76 -13.04
N ALA A 85 -6.96 6.95 -12.79
CA ALA A 85 -8.33 7.45 -12.58
C ALA A 85 -8.45 8.13 -11.20
N THR A 86 -9.16 9.24 -11.07
CA THR A 86 -9.17 10.03 -9.82
C THR A 86 -10.49 10.13 -9.06
N ARG A 87 -11.57 9.52 -9.54
CA ARG A 87 -12.85 9.49 -8.83
C ARG A 87 -12.94 8.26 -7.93
N MET A 88 -11.99 8.16 -7.01
CA MET A 88 -11.86 7.09 -6.03
C MET A 88 -11.36 7.67 -4.69
N GLU A 89 -11.32 6.83 -3.66
CA GLU A 89 -10.83 7.22 -2.33
C GLU A 89 -9.35 7.65 -2.38
N PRO A 90 -8.93 8.62 -1.52
CA PRO A 90 -7.54 9.08 -1.48
C PRO A 90 -6.52 7.98 -1.21
N SER A 91 -6.85 7.03 -0.33
CA SER A 91 -6.00 5.88 0.01
C SER A 91 -5.73 5.02 -1.23
N VAL A 92 -6.74 4.80 -2.08
CA VAL A 92 -6.58 4.06 -3.34
C VAL A 92 -5.64 4.80 -4.30
N LEU A 93 -5.78 6.13 -4.45
CA LEU A 93 -4.85 6.91 -5.28
C LEU A 93 -3.40 6.80 -4.81
N ILE A 94 -3.18 6.89 -3.50
CA ILE A 94 -1.84 6.79 -2.90
C ILE A 94 -1.32 5.35 -3.01
N HIS A 95 -2.20 4.36 -2.96
CA HIS A 95 -1.86 2.96 -3.18
C HIS A 95 -1.34 2.70 -4.59
N GLU A 96 -1.90 3.33 -5.62
CA GLU A 96 -1.39 3.24 -7.01
C GLU A 96 0.05 3.76 -7.14
N VAL A 97 0.45 4.76 -6.34
CA VAL A 97 1.86 5.19 -6.25
C VAL A 97 2.72 4.07 -5.66
N GLY A 98 2.22 3.38 -4.62
CA GLY A 98 2.86 2.18 -4.08
C GLY A 98 3.07 1.11 -5.15
N HIS A 99 2.05 0.80 -5.95
CA HIS A 99 2.17 -0.13 -7.07
C HIS A 99 3.21 0.33 -8.09
N TYR A 100 3.21 1.58 -8.51
CA TYR A 100 4.19 2.05 -9.50
C TYR A 100 5.64 1.96 -9.01
N GLN A 101 5.87 2.24 -7.72
CA GLN A 101 7.18 2.09 -7.11
C GLN A 101 7.62 0.63 -7.02
N LEU A 102 6.70 -0.29 -6.71
CA LEU A 102 7.02 -1.71 -6.54
C LEU A 102 7.07 -2.46 -7.87
N ALA A 103 6.20 -2.14 -8.82
CA ALA A 103 6.08 -2.86 -10.08
C ALA A 103 7.41 -2.88 -10.82
N ALA A 104 7.70 -4.02 -11.44
CA ALA A 104 8.89 -4.20 -12.25
C ALA A 104 8.87 -3.18 -13.40
N PRO A 105 10.03 -2.72 -13.88
CA PRO A 105 10.12 -1.72 -14.94
C PRO A 105 9.22 -2.02 -16.15
N GLU A 106 9.13 -3.29 -16.55
CA GLU A 106 8.33 -3.79 -17.66
C GLU A 106 6.81 -3.75 -17.42
N ARG A 107 6.36 -3.82 -16.16
CA ARG A 107 4.93 -3.83 -15.80
C ARG A 107 4.34 -2.46 -15.48
N ARG A 108 5.17 -1.44 -15.29
CA ARG A 108 4.69 -0.07 -15.00
C ARG A 108 3.76 0.49 -16.06
N ALA A 109 3.89 0.07 -17.31
CA ALA A 109 3.04 0.52 -18.42
C ALA A 109 1.88 -0.45 -18.75
N VAL A 110 1.65 -1.46 -17.90
CA VAL A 110 0.59 -2.47 -18.09
C VAL A 110 -0.64 -2.07 -17.29
N LEU A 111 -1.84 -2.39 -17.82
CA LEU A 111 -3.12 -2.17 -17.14
C LEU A 111 -3.10 -2.78 -15.74
N ASP A 112 -3.47 -2.00 -14.73
CA ASP A 112 -3.44 -2.40 -13.32
C ASP A 112 -2.12 -3.11 -12.94
N PHE A 113 -1.00 -2.64 -13.50
CA PHE A 113 0.36 -3.16 -13.31
C PHE A 113 0.52 -4.65 -13.65
N GLY A 114 -0.38 -5.25 -14.43
CA GLY A 114 -0.36 -6.68 -14.73
C GLY A 114 -0.75 -7.58 -13.54
N LEU A 115 -1.46 -7.03 -12.54
CA LEU A 115 -1.99 -7.78 -11.39
C LEU A 115 -3.38 -8.39 -11.66
N GLY A 116 -3.97 -8.04 -12.80
CA GLY A 116 -5.36 -8.32 -13.13
C GLY A 116 -6.29 -7.25 -12.58
N CYS A 117 -7.59 -7.40 -12.81
CA CYS A 117 -8.58 -6.40 -12.46
C CYS A 117 -8.65 -6.15 -10.95
N GLY A 118 -8.32 -4.94 -10.53
CA GLY A 118 -8.55 -4.45 -9.17
C GLY A 118 -10.05 -4.41 -8.81
N PRO A 119 -10.38 -4.23 -7.52
CA PRO A 119 -11.77 -4.13 -7.07
C PRO A 119 -12.51 -2.90 -7.62
N GLU A 120 -11.77 -1.84 -7.92
CA GLU A 120 -12.32 -0.57 -8.43
C GLU A 120 -12.37 -0.51 -9.96
N SER A 121 -11.58 -1.33 -10.66
CA SER A 121 -11.53 -1.38 -12.13
C SER A 121 -12.80 -2.03 -12.71
N GLY A 122 -13.38 -1.40 -13.72
CA GLY A 122 -14.59 -1.90 -14.39
C GLY A 122 -14.33 -2.89 -15.53
N LYS A 123 -13.15 -2.80 -16.14
CA LYS A 123 -12.78 -3.52 -17.36
C LYS A 123 -12.04 -4.82 -17.08
N ARG A 124 -12.73 -5.73 -16.39
CA ARG A 124 -12.14 -6.98 -15.88
C ARG A 124 -11.45 -7.82 -16.95
N GLU A 125 -12.14 -8.10 -18.05
CA GLU A 125 -11.60 -8.96 -19.11
C GLU A 125 -10.33 -8.39 -19.74
N GLU A 126 -10.22 -7.06 -19.87
CA GLU A 126 -9.05 -6.40 -20.45
C GLU A 126 -7.86 -6.44 -19.48
N ALA A 127 -8.08 -6.16 -18.19
CA ALA A 127 -7.03 -6.20 -17.19
C ALA A 127 -6.52 -7.63 -16.93
N ASP A 128 -7.44 -8.61 -16.84
CA ASP A 128 -7.09 -10.01 -16.62
C ASP A 128 -6.33 -10.60 -17.82
N ALA A 129 -6.57 -10.11 -19.04
CA ALA A 129 -5.86 -10.56 -20.25
C ALA A 129 -4.37 -10.19 -20.28
N VAL A 130 -3.96 -9.16 -19.52
CA VAL A 130 -2.55 -8.72 -19.40
C VAL A 130 -1.95 -9.06 -18.04
N GLN A 131 -2.67 -9.84 -17.22
CA GLN A 131 -2.17 -10.29 -15.93
C GLN A 131 -0.96 -11.20 -16.12
N THR A 132 0.11 -10.88 -15.38
CA THR A 132 1.38 -11.61 -15.41
C THR A 132 1.76 -12.12 -14.02
N LEU A 133 1.34 -11.43 -12.95
CA LEU A 133 1.49 -11.94 -11.59
C LEU A 133 0.23 -12.67 -11.14
N PHE A 134 0.44 -13.85 -10.57
CA PHE A 134 -0.59 -14.67 -9.96
C PHE A 134 -0.19 -14.97 -8.51
N CYS A 135 -1.10 -15.54 -7.72
CA CYS A 135 -0.72 -16.05 -6.40
C CYS A 135 0.52 -16.96 -6.52
N PRO A 136 1.46 -16.99 -5.56
CA PRO A 136 1.60 -16.14 -4.37
C PRO A 136 2.30 -14.79 -4.63
N GLU A 137 2.80 -14.54 -5.84
CA GLU A 137 3.55 -13.33 -6.20
C GLU A 137 2.70 -12.07 -6.11
N ARG A 138 1.44 -12.14 -6.56
CA ARG A 138 0.48 -11.05 -6.41
C ARG A 138 0.30 -10.65 -4.95
N ASP A 139 0.09 -11.62 -4.05
CA ASP A 139 -0.16 -11.33 -2.63
C ASP A 139 1.05 -10.69 -1.94
N VAL A 140 2.26 -11.06 -2.38
CA VAL A 140 3.51 -10.44 -1.92
C VAL A 140 3.60 -8.99 -2.37
N GLU A 141 3.32 -8.72 -3.65
CA GLU A 141 3.36 -7.37 -4.18
C GLU A 141 2.29 -6.48 -3.53
N GLU A 142 1.06 -6.96 -3.39
CA GLU A 142 -0.03 -6.27 -2.69
C GLU A 142 0.34 -5.90 -1.25
N ALA A 143 0.99 -6.81 -0.50
CA ALA A 143 1.44 -6.53 0.86
C ALA A 143 2.55 -5.46 0.89
N LEU A 144 3.47 -5.43 -0.09
CA LEU A 144 4.51 -4.40 -0.17
C LEU A 144 3.92 -3.03 -0.58
N CYS A 145 3.05 -3.02 -1.59
CA CYS A 145 2.38 -1.83 -2.11
C CYS A 145 1.48 -1.19 -1.05
N SER A 146 0.70 -2.01 -0.33
CA SER A 146 -0.17 -1.51 0.73
C SER A 146 0.61 -0.83 1.84
N LEU A 147 1.66 -1.44 2.39
CA LEU A 147 2.47 -0.79 3.42
C LEU A 147 3.16 0.47 2.89
N LEU A 148 3.66 0.46 1.65
CA LEU A 148 4.29 1.64 1.07
C LEU A 148 3.30 2.79 0.86
N GLY A 149 2.10 2.52 0.36
CA GLY A 149 1.01 3.50 0.22
C GLY A 149 0.60 4.10 1.57
N ILE A 150 0.45 3.25 2.59
CA ILE A 150 0.17 3.69 3.97
C ILE A 150 1.28 4.62 4.50
N LEU A 151 2.55 4.36 4.16
CA LEU A 151 3.64 5.24 4.57
C LEU A 151 3.65 6.58 3.83
N TRP A 152 3.15 6.63 2.59
CA TRP A 152 2.89 7.88 1.88
C TRP A 152 1.75 8.68 2.50
N GLU A 153 0.66 8.01 2.91
CA GLU A 153 -0.40 8.67 3.68
C GLU A 153 0.17 9.33 4.94
N ALA A 154 1.04 8.60 5.68
CA ALA A 154 1.69 9.15 6.86
C ALA A 154 2.64 10.31 6.53
N GLU A 155 3.33 10.29 5.39
CA GLU A 155 4.20 11.38 4.92
C GLU A 155 3.41 12.62 4.50
N LEU A 156 2.20 12.45 3.95
CA LEU A 156 1.26 13.52 3.63
C LEU A 156 0.53 14.06 4.87
N GLY A 157 0.69 13.42 6.03
CA GLY A 157 0.01 13.79 7.28
C GLY A 157 -1.44 13.31 7.36
N HIS A 158 -1.85 12.38 6.49
CA HIS A 158 -3.15 11.74 6.51
C HIS A 158 -3.22 10.71 7.65
N PRO A 159 -4.43 10.31 8.11
CA PRO A 159 -4.58 9.30 9.15
C PRO A 159 -4.30 7.88 8.61
N ALA A 160 -3.03 7.58 8.33
CA ALA A 160 -2.56 6.32 7.71
C ALA A 160 -2.99 5.05 8.46
N ILE A 161 -3.28 5.15 9.76
CA ILE A 161 -3.82 4.05 10.56
C ILE A 161 -5.14 3.51 10.00
N LEU A 162 -5.93 4.31 9.26
CA LEU A 162 -7.18 3.85 8.65
C LEU A 162 -6.92 2.82 7.56
N ALA A 163 -6.10 3.18 6.56
CA ALA A 163 -5.69 2.24 5.52
C ALA A 163 -4.94 1.03 6.10
N PHE A 164 -4.15 1.22 7.17
CA PHE A 164 -3.49 0.10 7.87
C PHE A 164 -4.48 -0.92 8.46
N LEU A 165 -5.62 -0.46 8.98
CA LEU A 165 -6.66 -1.33 9.51
C LEU A 165 -7.52 -1.94 8.40
N GLU A 166 -7.87 -1.17 7.37
CA GLU A 166 -8.62 -1.65 6.20
C GLU A 166 -7.88 -2.77 5.45
N GLN A 167 -6.55 -2.71 5.43
CA GLN A 167 -5.68 -3.72 4.82
C GLN A 167 -5.28 -4.85 5.80
N ASN A 168 -5.95 -4.96 6.95
CA ASN A 168 -5.80 -6.05 7.92
C ASN A 168 -4.39 -6.25 8.51
N TRP A 169 -3.54 -5.22 8.55
CA TRP A 169 -2.18 -5.36 9.11
C TRP A 169 -2.14 -5.73 10.60
N MET A 170 -3.24 -5.49 11.32
CA MET A 170 -3.38 -5.88 12.73
C MET A 170 -4.34 -7.06 12.94
N GLU A 171 -4.79 -7.72 11.87
CA GLU A 171 -5.62 -8.91 11.99
C GLU A 171 -4.87 -10.01 12.75
N GLY A 172 -5.51 -10.58 13.78
CA GLY A 172 -4.86 -11.53 14.70
C GLY A 172 -3.92 -10.89 15.73
N GLY A 173 -3.84 -9.55 15.80
CA GLY A 173 -3.13 -8.81 16.85
C GLY A 173 -1.61 -9.01 16.84
N ALA A 174 -1.00 -9.03 18.01
CA ALA A 174 0.45 -9.14 18.21
C ALA A 174 0.99 -10.58 18.17
N ASN A 175 0.33 -11.49 17.45
CA ASN A 175 0.82 -12.85 17.30
C ASN A 175 2.13 -12.88 16.49
N LEU A 176 2.93 -13.93 16.69
CA LEU A 176 4.27 -14.04 16.08
C LEU A 176 4.25 -14.02 14.55
N GLN A 177 3.21 -14.59 13.92
CA GLN A 177 3.11 -14.65 12.46
C GLN A 177 2.85 -13.26 11.88
N ASN A 178 1.89 -12.52 12.44
CA ASN A 178 1.55 -11.18 11.98
C ASN A 178 2.72 -10.19 12.18
N VAL A 179 3.34 -10.22 13.36
CA VAL A 179 4.53 -9.41 13.67
C VAL A 179 5.69 -9.77 12.76
N GLY A 180 5.89 -11.07 12.48
CA GLY A 180 6.91 -11.55 11.54
C GLY A 180 6.66 -11.09 10.11
N HIS A 181 5.41 -11.13 9.65
CA HIS A 181 5.01 -10.63 8.34
C HIS A 181 5.30 -9.13 8.19
N PHE A 182 4.85 -8.31 9.15
CA PHE A 182 5.12 -6.87 9.14
C PHE A 182 6.63 -6.56 9.12
N LYS A 183 7.43 -7.20 9.99
CA LYS A 183 8.90 -7.05 10.00
C LYS A 183 9.53 -7.42 8.65
N LYS A 184 9.06 -8.50 8.03
CA LYS A 184 9.54 -8.95 6.73
C LYS A 184 9.26 -7.91 5.64
N ILE A 185 8.03 -7.39 5.58
CA ILE A 185 7.65 -6.38 4.59
C ILE A 185 8.50 -5.11 4.77
N VAL A 186 8.66 -4.63 6.02
CA VAL A 186 9.53 -3.48 6.33
C VAL A 186 10.98 -3.71 5.87
N ARG A 187 11.54 -4.90 6.12
CA ARG A 187 12.88 -5.26 5.64
C ARG A 187 12.98 -5.15 4.12
N TRP A 188 12.03 -5.74 3.40
CA TRP A 188 12.05 -5.77 1.94
C TRP A 188 11.88 -4.38 1.33
N LEU A 189 11.00 -3.53 1.87
CA LEU A 189 10.90 -2.14 1.45
C LEU A 189 12.21 -1.39 1.66
N ARG A 190 12.93 -1.67 2.76
CA ARG A 190 14.23 -1.05 3.04
C ARG A 190 15.33 -1.54 2.11
N ASP A 191 15.36 -2.84 1.83
CA ASP A 191 16.35 -3.50 0.96
C ASP A 191 16.20 -3.06 -0.51
N MET A 192 14.98 -2.70 -0.92
CA MET A 192 14.70 -2.05 -2.21
C MET A 192 14.88 -0.53 -2.18
N GLU A 193 15.29 0.03 -1.04
CA GLU A 193 15.45 1.47 -0.81
C GLU A 193 14.17 2.29 -1.08
N LEU A 194 13.01 1.65 -0.99
CA LEU A 194 11.70 2.30 -1.11
C LEU A 194 11.28 3.01 0.18
N ILE A 195 11.92 2.64 1.30
CA ILE A 195 11.90 3.40 2.55
C ILE A 195 13.33 3.69 3.03
N ASP A 196 13.51 4.77 3.79
CA ASP A 196 14.78 5.12 4.43
C ASP A 196 14.97 4.51 5.83
N ASP A 197 16.10 4.79 6.49
CA ASP A 197 16.39 4.33 7.86
C ASP A 197 15.47 4.94 8.95
N GLY A 198 14.70 5.96 8.57
CA GLY A 198 13.64 6.58 9.36
C GLY A 198 12.27 5.93 9.16
N GLY A 199 12.13 4.99 8.21
CA GLY A 199 10.84 4.42 7.82
C GLY A 199 9.99 5.40 6.99
N ARG A 200 10.60 6.41 6.37
CA ARG A 200 9.91 7.31 5.43
C ARG A 200 9.94 6.71 4.03
N PRO A 201 8.85 6.84 3.25
CA PRO A 201 8.88 6.44 1.85
C PRO A 201 9.88 7.32 1.08
N THR A 202 10.60 6.72 0.14
CA THR A 202 11.48 7.43 -0.78
C THR A 202 10.81 7.55 -2.15
N ARG A 203 11.45 8.27 -3.09
CA ARG A 203 11.00 8.34 -4.49
C ARG A 203 11.65 7.28 -5.38
N ASN A 204 12.34 6.30 -4.80
CA ASN A 204 12.96 5.24 -5.57
C ASN A 204 11.89 4.33 -6.20
N LEU A 205 12.29 3.63 -7.26
CA LEU A 205 11.47 2.64 -7.95
C LEU A 205 12.24 1.31 -7.95
N ARG A 206 11.54 0.18 -7.87
CA ARG A 206 12.16 -1.15 -8.03
C ARG A 206 12.90 -1.22 -9.36
N SER A 207 14.21 -1.43 -9.35
CA SER A 207 14.99 -1.59 -10.59
C SER A 207 15.03 -3.03 -11.08
N GLU A 208 14.72 -3.98 -10.20
CA GLU A 208 14.72 -5.42 -10.42
C GLU A 208 13.47 -5.88 -11.19
N GLY A 209 13.65 -6.82 -12.12
CA GLY A 209 12.54 -7.50 -12.81
C GLY A 209 11.91 -8.60 -11.96
N ASP A 210 10.68 -9.01 -12.30
CA ASP A 210 9.89 -9.94 -11.47
C ASP A 210 10.62 -11.26 -11.19
N ASP A 211 11.22 -11.87 -12.21
CA ASP A 211 11.92 -13.17 -12.09
C ASP A 211 13.00 -13.15 -11.00
N THR A 212 13.75 -12.05 -10.90
CA THR A 212 14.85 -11.96 -9.92
C THR A 212 14.30 -11.61 -8.53
N PHE A 213 13.34 -10.68 -8.49
CA PHE A 213 12.70 -10.25 -7.25
C PHE A 213 12.03 -11.41 -6.52
N PHE A 214 11.16 -12.15 -7.22
CA PHE A 214 10.40 -13.25 -6.61
C PHE A 214 11.28 -14.47 -6.31
N ALA A 215 12.29 -14.77 -7.13
CA ALA A 215 13.27 -15.81 -6.80
C ALA A 215 13.97 -15.50 -5.46
N ARG A 216 14.39 -14.24 -5.25
CA ARG A 216 15.01 -13.79 -4.00
C ARG A 216 14.00 -13.81 -2.84
N TRP A 217 12.77 -13.36 -3.06
CA TRP A 217 11.71 -13.37 -2.04
C TRP A 217 11.40 -14.77 -1.51
N PHE A 218 11.29 -15.76 -2.41
CA PHE A 218 10.97 -17.13 -2.01
C PHE A 218 12.17 -17.85 -1.39
N ALA A 219 13.40 -17.54 -1.78
CA ALA A 219 14.61 -18.06 -1.13
C ALA A 219 14.78 -17.56 0.32
N ASP A 220 14.27 -16.37 0.63
CA ASP A 220 14.31 -15.77 1.98
C ASP A 220 13.22 -16.35 2.93
N ASN A 221 12.39 -17.29 2.46
CA ASN A 221 11.40 -18.03 3.26
C ASN A 221 11.80 -19.48 3.57
N SER A 222 13.01 -19.89 3.19
CA SER A 222 13.57 -21.23 3.44
C SER A 222 14.64 -21.24 4.52
#